data_AF-A0A7R7EP54-F1
#
_entry.id   AF-A0A7R7EP54-F1
#
_cell.length_a   1.000
_cell.length_b   1.000
_cell.length_c   1.000
_cell.angle_alpha   90.00
_cell.angle_beta   90.00
_cell.angle_gamma   90.00
#
_symmetry.space_group_name_H-M   'P 1'
#
loop_
_entity.id
_entity.type
_entity.pdbx_description
1 polymer ?
#
loop_
_entity_poly.entity_id
_entity_poly.type
_entity_poly.pdbx_seq_one_letter_code
_entity_poly.pdbx_strand_id
1 'polypeptide(L)'
;MSNLFSGLEQFGLGKLSEMDIYEEEAAKKAKADSAANEVHEVKETDLLFDKTHVCPVCDNEFKSKTIRTGKVKLVSADTDLRPRYQEVDSLKYDVTVCPRCGYASVNRFFNAITSPQAKLVREQISTNFKGLKEEGDIVSYDDAIAKHKLALVNTIVKRGKTSERAYTCLKLAWLLRGKAETLPENTENIEQVKAELAKEELELITNSFEGFSNAFSKEMFPMCGMDEITVTYLVAELARRAGNHDESGRWVSRVLTSRNANERIKEKAREIKALLNSEE
;
A
#
# COMPACT_ATOMS: atom_id res chain seq x y z
N MET A 1 -16.92 -46.05 25.14
CA MET A 1 -16.19 -44.85 24.68
C MET A 1 -14.94 -44.74 25.53
N SER A 2 -13.77 -44.78 24.91
CA SER A 2 -12.47 -44.70 25.57
C SER A 2 -12.33 -43.34 26.26
N ASN A 3 -12.17 -43.35 27.58
CA ASN A 3 -11.96 -42.14 28.35
C ASN A 3 -10.62 -41.52 27.89
N LEU A 4 -10.66 -40.37 27.21
CA LEU A 4 -9.52 -39.78 26.49
C LEU A 4 -8.31 -39.51 27.40
N PHE A 5 -8.53 -39.49 28.72
CA PHE A 5 -7.57 -39.12 29.75
C PHE A 5 -7.17 -40.26 30.71
N SER A 6 -7.49 -41.52 30.40
CA SER A 6 -7.08 -42.66 31.24
C SER A 6 -5.54 -42.82 31.23
N GLY A 7 -4.91 -42.83 32.41
CA GLY A 7 -3.45 -42.98 32.57
C GLY A 7 -2.68 -41.73 33.03
N LEU A 8 -3.37 -40.61 33.31
CA LEU A 8 -2.76 -39.40 33.88
C LEU A 8 -2.49 -39.49 35.40
N GLU A 9 -2.97 -40.54 36.07
CA GLU A 9 -2.73 -40.77 37.51
C GLU A 9 -1.26 -40.98 37.83
N GLN A 10 -0.48 -41.56 36.92
CA GLN A 10 0.97 -41.75 37.08
C GLN A 10 1.74 -40.43 37.17
N PHE A 11 1.14 -39.30 36.76
CA PHE A 11 1.71 -37.96 36.84
C PHE A 11 1.11 -37.10 37.96
N GLY A 12 0.30 -37.68 38.85
CA GLY A 12 -0.33 -36.95 39.97
C GLY A 12 -1.50 -36.06 39.56
N LEU A 13 -2.03 -36.22 38.34
CA LEU A 13 -3.07 -35.37 37.74
C LEU A 13 -4.46 -36.03 37.73
N GLY A 14 -4.71 -36.97 38.65
CA GLY A 14 -5.94 -37.78 38.69
C GLY A 14 -7.25 -37.01 38.91
N LYS A 15 -7.22 -35.70 39.19
CA LYS A 15 -8.43 -34.85 39.30
C LYS A 15 -8.92 -34.28 37.97
N LEU A 16 -8.15 -34.43 36.88
CA LEU A 16 -8.48 -33.87 35.56
C LEU A 16 -9.19 -34.87 34.64
N SER A 17 -9.45 -36.08 35.13
CA SER A 17 -10.13 -37.16 34.41
C SER A 17 -11.63 -36.91 34.19
N GLU A 18 -12.22 -35.91 34.86
CA GLU A 18 -13.64 -35.55 34.75
C GLU A 18 -13.88 -34.19 34.04
N MET A 19 -12.86 -33.58 33.43
CA MET A 19 -13.06 -32.30 32.72
C MET A 19 -13.63 -32.51 31.31
N ASP A 20 -14.78 -31.89 31.04
CA ASP A 20 -15.39 -31.82 29.71
C ASP A 20 -14.74 -30.68 28.90
N ILE A 21 -14.23 -31.03 27.72
CA ILE A 21 -13.34 -30.20 26.90
C ILE A 21 -14.05 -28.95 26.36
N TYR A 22 -15.39 -28.93 26.37
CA TYR A 22 -16.21 -27.93 25.69
C TYR A 22 -17.06 -27.05 26.63
N GLU A 23 -16.87 -27.09 27.95
CA GLU A 23 -17.66 -26.28 28.90
C GLU A 23 -17.53 -24.76 28.69
N GLU A 24 -16.41 -24.28 28.13
CA GLU A 24 -16.19 -22.84 27.90
C GLU A 24 -16.99 -22.24 26.72
N GLU A 25 -17.55 -23.06 25.83
CA GLU A 25 -18.31 -22.55 24.67
C GLU A 25 -19.76 -22.18 25.04
N ALA A 26 -20.34 -22.84 26.04
CA ALA A 26 -21.71 -22.57 26.48
C ALA A 26 -21.83 -21.26 27.30
N ALA A 27 -20.82 -20.96 28.13
CA ALA A 27 -20.81 -19.76 28.96
C ALA A 27 -20.52 -18.46 28.18
N LYS A 28 -19.83 -18.55 27.03
CA LYS A 28 -19.56 -17.40 26.15
C LYS A 28 -20.78 -17.00 25.32
N LYS A 29 -21.68 -17.93 24.97
CA LYS A 29 -22.94 -17.63 24.27
C LYS A 29 -23.90 -16.78 25.11
N ALA A 30 -24.01 -17.03 26.41
CA ALA A 30 -24.94 -16.31 27.29
C ALA A 30 -24.53 -14.86 27.62
N LYS A 31 -23.24 -14.50 27.47
CA LYS A 31 -22.75 -13.12 27.68
C LYS A 31 -22.71 -12.26 26.41
N ALA A 32 -22.86 -12.86 25.23
CA ALA A 32 -22.85 -12.14 23.96
C ALA A 32 -24.19 -11.45 23.64
N ASP A 33 -25.30 -11.92 24.21
CA ASP A 33 -26.66 -11.46 23.88
C ASP A 33 -27.15 -10.24 24.70
N SER A 34 -26.30 -9.59 25.52
CA SER A 34 -26.70 -8.45 26.36
C SER A 34 -25.87 -7.17 26.22
N ALA A 35 -24.91 -7.10 25.28
CA ALA A 35 -24.29 -5.84 24.90
C ALA A 35 -25.01 -5.29 23.66
N ALA A 36 -26.01 -4.45 23.92
CA ALA A 36 -26.78 -3.74 22.91
C ALA A 36 -25.86 -3.01 21.92
N ASN A 37 -26.20 -3.16 20.63
CA ASN A 37 -25.67 -2.41 19.49
C ASN A 37 -25.68 -0.90 19.75
N GLU A 38 -24.50 -0.34 20.01
CA GLU A 38 -24.16 0.97 19.48
C GLU A 38 -23.36 0.72 18.21
N VAL A 39 -23.95 1.00 17.05
CA VAL A 39 -23.24 1.02 15.77
C VAL A 39 -22.30 2.22 15.83
N HIS A 40 -21.10 2.05 16.39
CA HIS A 40 -20.06 3.05 16.27
C HIS A 40 -19.61 3.03 14.82
N GLU A 41 -19.99 4.06 14.05
CA GLU A 41 -19.44 4.33 12.74
C GLU A 41 -17.93 4.49 12.91
N VAL A 42 -17.16 3.55 12.34
CA VAL A 42 -15.70 3.50 12.48
C VAL A 42 -15.14 4.69 11.71
N LYS A 43 -14.45 5.60 12.43
CA LYS A 43 -13.85 6.78 11.82
C LYS A 43 -12.41 6.47 11.41
N GLU A 44 -11.91 7.21 10.43
CA GLU A 44 -10.52 7.08 9.98
C GLU A 44 -9.52 7.16 11.15
N THR A 45 -9.75 8.05 12.12
CA THR A 45 -8.90 8.19 13.34
C THR A 45 -8.78 6.92 14.16
N ASP A 46 -9.82 6.08 14.21
CA ASP A 46 -9.86 4.85 15.01
C ASP A 46 -8.98 3.74 14.41
N LEU A 47 -8.67 3.90 13.11
CA LEU A 47 -7.85 3.02 12.31
C LEU A 47 -6.37 3.43 12.34
N LEU A 48 -6.02 4.53 13.01
CA LEU A 48 -4.65 5.06 13.07
C LEU A 48 -3.97 4.81 14.42
N PHE A 49 -2.64 4.84 14.39
CA PHE A 49 -1.79 4.86 15.56
C PHE A 49 -0.50 5.62 15.29
N ASP A 50 0.12 6.14 16.34
CA ASP A 50 1.45 6.72 16.23
C ASP A 50 2.50 5.62 16.26
N LYS A 51 3.28 5.53 15.18
CA LYS A 51 4.43 4.65 15.10
C LYS A 51 5.70 5.43 15.35
N THR A 52 6.55 4.95 16.25
CA THR A 52 7.88 5.52 16.46
C THR A 52 8.85 5.04 15.37
N HIS A 53 9.63 5.97 14.82
CA HIS A 53 10.65 5.74 13.82
C HIS A 53 11.98 6.36 14.28
N VAL A 54 13.08 5.70 13.93
CA VAL A 54 14.43 6.27 14.02
C VAL A 54 14.91 6.55 12.60
N CYS A 55 15.28 7.80 12.31
CA CYS A 55 15.70 8.19 10.97
C CYS A 55 17.08 7.60 10.64
N PRO A 56 17.24 6.76 9.58
CA PRO A 56 18.53 6.17 9.24
C PRO A 56 19.54 7.16 8.62
N VAL A 57 19.16 8.43 8.43
CA VAL A 57 20.03 9.48 7.87
C VAL A 57 20.63 10.37 8.95
N CYS A 58 19.88 10.64 10.03
CA CYS A 58 20.23 11.64 11.04
C CYS A 58 19.97 11.19 12.50
N ASP A 59 19.57 9.94 12.69
CA ASP A 59 19.31 9.26 13.97
C ASP A 59 18.23 9.91 14.85
N ASN A 60 17.47 10.85 14.29
CA ASN A 60 16.37 11.48 14.99
C ASN A 60 15.23 10.49 15.22
N GLU A 61 14.78 10.38 16.46
CA GLU A 61 13.56 9.67 16.82
C GLU A 61 12.33 10.58 16.62
N PHE A 62 11.29 10.07 15.96
CA PHE A 62 10.05 10.80 15.73
C PHE A 62 8.87 9.82 15.61
N LYS A 63 7.66 10.36 15.69
CA LYS A 63 6.42 9.61 15.49
C LYS A 63 5.72 10.05 14.20
N SER A 64 5.04 9.12 13.55
CA SER A 64 4.16 9.40 12.41
C SER A 64 2.89 8.57 12.49
N LYS A 65 1.80 9.09 11.93
CA LYS A 65 0.52 8.37 11.82
C LYS A 65 0.67 7.19 10.87
N THR A 66 0.25 6.01 11.33
CA THR A 66 0.26 4.76 10.57
C THR A 66 -1.07 4.03 10.74
N ILE A 67 -1.48 3.26 9.74
CA ILE A 67 -2.70 2.47 9.76
C ILE A 67 -2.52 1.18 10.53
N ARG A 68 -3.50 0.85 11.37
CA ARG A 68 -3.65 -0.44 12.03
C ARG A 68 -4.10 -1.49 11.00
N THR A 69 -3.16 -2.14 10.33
CA THR A 69 -3.44 -3.12 9.27
C THR A 69 -4.44 -4.21 9.68
N GLY A 70 -4.45 -4.63 10.96
CA GLY A 70 -5.40 -5.64 11.46
C GLY A 70 -6.84 -5.16 11.66
N LYS A 71 -7.10 -3.85 11.58
CA LYS A 71 -8.44 -3.25 11.71
C LYS A 71 -9.06 -2.81 10.39
N VAL A 72 -8.24 -2.64 9.34
CA VAL A 72 -8.73 -2.22 8.03
C VAL A 72 -9.19 -3.41 7.21
N LYS A 73 -10.32 -3.25 6.52
CA LYS A 73 -10.89 -4.29 5.66
C LYS A 73 -10.66 -3.92 4.20
N LEU A 74 -9.98 -4.79 3.45
CA LEU A 74 -9.85 -4.65 2.01
C LEU A 74 -11.20 -4.95 1.34
N VAL A 75 -11.73 -3.99 0.60
CA VAL A 75 -12.99 -4.09 -0.15
C VAL A 75 -12.73 -4.66 -1.54
N SER A 76 -11.76 -4.10 -2.25
CA SER A 76 -11.41 -4.49 -3.61
C SER A 76 -10.00 -4.00 -3.97
N ALA A 77 -9.57 -4.29 -5.18
CA ALA A 77 -8.42 -3.62 -5.79
C ALA A 77 -8.81 -3.19 -7.21
N ASP A 78 -8.40 -1.98 -7.60
CA ASP A 78 -8.54 -1.51 -8.97
C ASP A 78 -7.74 -2.43 -9.92
N THR A 79 -7.97 -2.32 -11.23
CA THR A 79 -7.26 -3.12 -12.25
C THR A 79 -5.74 -2.93 -12.19
N ASP A 80 -5.26 -1.74 -11.81
CA ASP A 80 -3.84 -1.46 -11.64
C ASP A 80 -3.29 -1.85 -10.26
N LEU A 81 -4.04 -2.66 -9.49
CA LEU A 81 -3.69 -3.16 -8.15
C LEU A 81 -3.73 -2.10 -7.04
N ARG A 82 -4.34 -0.93 -7.26
CA ARG A 82 -4.61 0.02 -6.16
C ARG A 82 -5.53 -0.63 -5.12
N PRO A 83 -5.11 -0.76 -3.85
CA PRO A 83 -5.97 -1.35 -2.82
C PRO A 83 -7.05 -0.37 -2.38
N ARG A 84 -8.29 -0.87 -2.24
CA ARG A 84 -9.44 -0.13 -1.70
C ARG A 84 -9.78 -0.68 -0.32
N TYR A 85 -9.57 0.10 0.72
CA TYR A 85 -10.00 -0.26 2.08
C TYR A 85 -11.30 0.44 2.43
N GLN A 86 -12.07 -0.18 3.33
CA GLN A 86 -13.22 0.45 3.94
C GLN A 86 -12.74 1.59 4.85
N GLU A 87 -13.42 2.75 4.79
CA GLU A 87 -13.26 3.90 5.70
C GLU A 87 -11.89 4.63 5.71
N VAL A 88 -10.85 4.12 5.02
CA VAL A 88 -9.53 4.79 4.96
C VAL A 88 -8.82 4.54 3.64
N ASP A 89 -8.21 5.59 3.08
CA ASP A 89 -7.26 5.42 1.98
C ASP A 89 -5.86 5.16 2.54
N SER A 90 -5.39 3.93 2.36
CA SER A 90 -4.12 3.51 2.94
C SER A 90 -2.89 4.26 2.43
N LEU A 91 -3.00 4.82 1.23
CA LEU A 91 -1.92 5.49 0.55
C LEU A 91 -1.55 6.80 1.25
N LYS A 92 -2.48 7.42 1.99
CA LYS A 92 -2.21 8.65 2.75
C LYS A 92 -1.12 8.48 3.81
N TYR A 93 -0.90 7.25 4.27
CA TYR A 93 0.00 6.91 5.37
C TYR A 93 1.20 6.06 4.92
N ASP A 94 1.41 5.93 3.61
CA ASP A 94 2.37 4.98 3.04
C ASP A 94 3.80 5.55 2.88
N VAL A 95 3.99 6.84 3.18
CA VAL A 95 5.30 7.49 3.19
C VAL A 95 5.65 7.99 4.59
N THR A 96 6.86 7.65 5.02
CA THR A 96 7.47 8.19 6.25
C THR A 96 8.41 9.32 5.88
N VAL A 97 8.29 10.45 6.58
CA VAL A 97 9.19 11.60 6.41
C VAL A 97 9.82 11.98 7.76
N CYS A 98 11.15 12.10 7.77
CA CYS A 98 11.87 12.62 8.92
C CYS A 98 11.65 14.15 9.04
N PRO A 99 11.04 14.65 10.13
CA PRO A 99 10.76 16.08 10.30
C PRO A 99 12.03 16.91 10.50
N ARG A 100 13.16 16.27 10.86
CA ARG A 100 14.43 16.94 11.11
C ARG A 100 15.26 17.17 9.84
N CYS A 101 15.34 16.18 8.96
CA CYS A 101 16.29 16.20 7.84
C CYS A 101 15.65 16.09 6.45
N GLY A 102 14.32 15.94 6.36
CA GLY A 102 13.61 15.83 5.09
C GLY A 102 13.82 14.51 4.35
N TYR A 103 14.45 13.51 4.98
CA TYR A 103 14.54 12.18 4.42
C TYR A 103 13.13 11.57 4.36
N ALA A 104 12.68 11.23 3.16
CA ALA A 104 11.38 10.65 2.91
C ALA A 104 11.53 9.39 2.07
N SER A 105 10.71 8.39 2.37
CA SER A 105 10.64 7.18 1.56
C SER A 105 9.29 6.49 1.79
N VAL A 106 8.84 5.74 0.78
CA VAL A 106 7.76 4.78 0.95
C VAL A 106 8.14 3.82 2.08
N ASN A 107 7.21 3.54 3.00
CA ASN A 107 7.46 2.88 4.28
C ASN A 107 8.33 1.63 4.18
N ARG A 108 8.13 0.82 3.13
CA ARG A 108 8.88 -0.41 2.88
C ARG A 108 10.37 -0.22 2.62
N PHE A 109 10.77 0.95 2.14
CA PHE A 109 12.15 1.30 1.76
C PHE A 109 12.79 2.27 2.75
N PHE A 110 12.05 2.71 3.78
CA PHE A 110 12.52 3.74 4.71
C PHE A 110 13.83 3.37 5.40
N ASN A 111 14.00 2.11 5.80
CA ASN A 111 15.26 1.65 6.42
C ASN A 111 16.29 1.15 5.39
N ALA A 112 15.94 1.09 4.10
CA ALA A 112 16.79 0.58 3.03
C ALA A 112 17.62 1.71 2.42
N ILE A 113 18.57 2.23 3.20
CA ILE A 113 19.51 3.28 2.76
C ILE A 113 20.93 2.99 3.27
N THR A 114 21.92 3.18 2.41
CA THR A 114 23.34 3.01 2.76
C THR A 114 23.97 4.32 3.23
N SER A 115 25.11 4.27 3.92
CA SER A 115 25.81 5.49 4.38
C SER A 115 26.16 6.47 3.25
N PRO A 116 26.63 6.02 2.06
CA PRO A 116 26.82 6.92 0.91
C PRO A 116 25.51 7.58 0.43
N GLN A 117 24.41 6.83 0.40
CA GLN A 117 23.10 7.37 0.03
C GLN A 117 22.59 8.39 1.06
N ALA A 118 22.75 8.10 2.35
CA ALA A 118 22.41 9.03 3.43
C ALA A 118 23.22 10.32 3.32
N LYS A 119 24.50 10.26 2.92
CA LYS A 119 25.32 11.45 2.65
C LYS A 119 24.72 12.31 1.53
N LEU A 120 24.30 11.72 0.41
CA LEU A 120 23.66 12.44 -0.69
C LEU A 120 22.38 13.16 -0.23
N VAL A 121 21.55 12.49 0.58
CA VAL A 121 20.33 13.09 1.15
C VAL A 121 20.69 14.29 2.03
N ARG A 122 21.70 14.18 2.91
CA ARG A 122 22.11 15.31 3.77
C ARG A 122 22.58 16.50 2.94
N GLU A 123 23.37 16.26 1.90
CA GLU A 123 23.97 17.31 1.08
C GLU A 123 22.95 18.04 0.20
N GLN A 124 21.98 17.31 -0.37
CA GLN A 124 21.09 17.84 -1.42
C GLN A 124 19.67 18.12 -0.93
N ILE A 125 19.19 17.38 0.09
CA ILE A 125 17.82 17.55 0.63
C ILE A 125 17.88 18.32 1.94
N SER A 126 18.62 17.82 2.93
CA SER A 126 18.57 18.35 4.29
C SER A 126 19.02 19.81 4.40
N THR A 127 19.94 20.25 3.54
CA THR A 127 20.42 21.63 3.46
C THR A 127 19.32 22.64 3.11
N ASN A 128 18.32 22.24 2.33
CA ASN A 128 17.24 23.10 1.85
C ASN A 128 15.89 22.80 2.50
N PHE A 129 15.83 21.78 3.35
CA PHE A 129 14.60 21.33 3.97
C PHE A 129 14.16 22.29 5.08
N LYS A 130 12.92 22.78 5.00
CA LYS A 130 12.37 23.80 5.92
C LYS A 130 11.44 23.23 6.99
N GLY A 131 11.34 21.91 7.09
CA GLY A 131 10.38 21.24 7.98
C GLY A 131 9.09 20.83 7.28
N LEU A 132 8.23 20.15 8.03
CA LEU A 132 6.88 19.77 7.63
C LEU A 132 5.86 20.77 8.20
N LYS A 133 4.71 20.87 7.56
CA LYS A 133 3.54 21.47 8.19
C LYS A 133 3.10 20.59 9.36
N GLU A 134 2.47 21.20 10.37
CA GLU A 134 1.89 20.45 11.48
C GLU A 134 0.84 19.47 10.94
N GLU A 135 0.99 18.20 11.30
CA GLU A 135 0.06 17.15 10.92
C GLU A 135 -1.13 17.18 11.88
N GLY A 136 -2.35 17.25 11.33
CA GLY A 136 -3.57 17.01 12.10
C GLY A 136 -3.72 15.54 12.49
N ASP A 137 -4.85 15.19 13.09
CA ASP A 137 -5.16 13.80 13.48
C ASP A 137 -5.24 12.85 12.28
N ILE A 138 -5.59 13.39 11.11
CA ILE A 138 -5.71 12.70 9.83
C ILE A 138 -4.77 13.36 8.82
N VAL A 139 -4.12 12.55 7.99
CA VAL A 139 -3.31 13.05 6.87
C VAL A 139 -4.25 13.41 5.70
N SER A 140 -4.19 14.66 5.26
CA SER A 140 -4.95 15.12 4.09
C SER A 140 -4.36 14.54 2.78
N TYR A 141 -5.15 14.53 1.70
CA TYR A 141 -4.62 14.15 0.38
C TYR A 141 -3.47 15.06 -0.07
N ASP A 142 -3.55 16.36 0.20
CA ASP A 142 -2.49 17.31 -0.18
C ASP A 142 -1.18 17.04 0.57
N ASP A 143 -1.26 16.75 1.87
CA ASP A 143 -0.07 16.39 2.65
C ASP A 143 0.49 15.03 2.20
N ALA A 144 -0.37 14.06 1.91
CA ALA A 144 0.05 12.77 1.38
C ALA A 144 0.76 12.91 0.02
N ILE A 145 0.21 13.70 -0.90
CA ILE A 145 0.79 14.00 -2.21
C ILE A 145 2.15 14.68 -2.03
N ALA A 146 2.26 15.69 -1.14
CA ALA A 146 3.51 16.37 -0.86
C ALA A 146 4.58 15.41 -0.30
N LYS A 147 4.21 14.53 0.63
CA LYS A 147 5.09 13.49 1.19
C LYS A 147 5.58 12.52 0.09
N HIS A 148 4.70 12.07 -0.80
CA HIS A 148 5.06 11.18 -1.90
C HIS A 148 5.96 11.86 -2.93
N LYS A 149 5.69 13.13 -3.29
CA LYS A 149 6.59 13.93 -4.13
C LYS A 149 7.99 14.05 -3.48
N LEU A 150 8.06 14.30 -2.16
CA LEU A 150 9.32 14.33 -1.43
C LEU A 150 10.04 12.97 -1.38
N ALA A 151 9.31 11.86 -1.25
CA ALA A 151 9.87 10.51 -1.32
C ALA A 151 10.44 10.18 -2.71
N LEU A 152 9.77 10.61 -3.79
CA LEU A 152 10.26 10.44 -5.15
C LEU A 152 11.57 11.22 -5.36
N VAL A 153 11.62 12.48 -4.93
CA VAL A 153 12.84 13.30 -4.99
C VAL A 153 13.98 12.68 -4.18
N ASN A 154 13.72 12.22 -2.96
CA ASN A 154 14.71 11.50 -2.15
C ASN A 154 15.22 10.24 -2.85
N THR A 155 14.33 9.49 -3.53
CA THR A 155 14.69 8.29 -4.30
C THR A 155 15.60 8.64 -5.47
N ILE A 156 15.35 9.74 -6.17
CA ILE A 156 16.20 10.22 -7.26
C ILE A 156 17.58 10.64 -6.72
N VAL A 157 17.63 11.47 -5.67
CA VAL A 157 18.87 11.96 -5.06
C VAL A 157 19.73 10.84 -4.51
N LYS A 158 19.13 9.88 -3.80
CA LYS A 158 19.85 8.71 -3.27
C LYS A 158 20.22 7.69 -4.34
N ARG A 159 19.91 7.98 -5.61
CA ARG A 159 20.11 7.06 -6.76
C ARG A 159 19.49 5.69 -6.48
N GLY A 160 18.28 5.70 -5.92
CA GLY A 160 17.48 4.50 -5.67
C GLY A 160 17.16 3.74 -6.95
N LYS A 161 16.71 2.50 -6.77
CA LYS A 161 16.37 1.58 -7.86
C LYS A 161 15.34 2.19 -8.81
N THR A 162 15.37 1.79 -10.08
CA THR A 162 14.40 2.25 -11.07
C THR A 162 13.00 1.77 -10.68
N SER A 163 12.88 0.54 -10.19
CA SER A 163 11.62 0.01 -9.66
C SER A 163 11.06 0.80 -8.48
N GLU A 164 11.92 1.31 -7.59
CA GLU A 164 11.51 2.14 -6.45
C GLU A 164 10.91 3.47 -6.92
N ARG A 165 11.50 4.09 -7.96
CA ARG A 165 10.96 5.31 -8.58
C ARG A 165 9.61 5.03 -9.24
N ALA A 166 9.53 3.97 -10.05
CA ALA A 166 8.32 3.55 -10.73
C ALA A 166 7.17 3.30 -9.74
N TYR A 167 7.45 2.56 -8.67
CA TYR A 167 6.49 2.27 -7.61
C TYR A 167 6.04 3.52 -6.86
N THR A 168 6.93 4.48 -6.65
CA THR A 168 6.55 5.76 -6.01
C THR A 168 5.65 6.59 -6.94
N CYS A 169 5.93 6.61 -8.25
CA CYS A 169 5.05 7.24 -9.24
C CYS A 169 3.66 6.59 -9.26
N LEU A 170 3.59 5.25 -9.23
CA LEU A 170 2.34 4.50 -9.17
C LEU A 170 1.49 4.89 -7.96
N LYS A 171 2.09 4.93 -6.76
CA LYS A 171 1.37 5.32 -5.54
C LYS A 171 0.91 6.77 -5.57
N LEU A 172 1.70 7.66 -6.16
CA LEU A 172 1.31 9.05 -6.33
C LEU A 172 0.12 9.18 -7.30
N ALA A 173 0.12 8.42 -8.41
CA ALA A 173 -1.01 8.35 -9.33
C ALA A 173 -2.29 7.90 -8.62
N TRP A 174 -2.21 6.83 -7.82
CA TRP A 174 -3.33 6.35 -7.02
C TRP A 174 -3.83 7.36 -5.98
N LEU A 175 -2.93 8.15 -5.39
CA LEU A 175 -3.31 9.23 -4.47
C LEU A 175 -4.05 10.36 -5.17
N LEU A 176 -3.63 10.74 -6.37
CA LEU A 176 -4.34 11.75 -7.17
C LEU A 176 -5.74 11.26 -7.54
N ARG A 177 -5.87 9.99 -7.93
CA ARG A 177 -7.17 9.34 -8.16
C ARG A 177 -8.05 9.37 -6.91
N GLY A 178 -7.49 8.99 -5.76
CA GLY A 178 -8.21 9.05 -4.48
C GLY A 178 -8.64 10.47 -4.09
N LYS A 179 -7.80 11.47 -4.35
CA LYS A 179 -8.17 12.87 -4.15
C LYS A 179 -9.35 13.25 -5.04
N ALA A 180 -9.30 12.94 -6.34
CA ALA A 180 -10.37 13.25 -7.29
C ALA A 180 -11.71 12.60 -6.90
N GLU A 181 -11.68 11.37 -6.37
CA GLU A 181 -12.85 10.61 -5.91
C GLU A 181 -13.49 11.16 -4.62
N THR A 182 -12.73 11.93 -3.84
CA THR A 182 -13.14 12.43 -2.52
C THR A 182 -13.32 13.95 -2.48
N LEU A 183 -13.24 14.62 -3.63
CA LEU A 183 -13.51 16.05 -3.74
C LEU A 183 -14.95 16.35 -3.31
N PRO A 184 -15.17 17.33 -2.41
CA PRO A 184 -16.52 17.77 -2.05
C PRO A 184 -17.32 18.24 -3.27
N GLU A 185 -18.63 17.96 -3.31
CA GLU A 185 -19.49 18.38 -4.44
C GLU A 185 -19.53 19.90 -4.64
N ASN A 186 -19.32 20.66 -3.57
CA ASN A 186 -19.26 22.12 -3.58
C ASN A 186 -17.87 22.68 -3.96
N THR A 187 -16.95 21.86 -4.44
CA THR A 187 -15.64 22.32 -4.92
C THR A 187 -15.85 23.24 -6.12
N GLU A 188 -15.31 24.45 -6.03
CA GLU A 188 -15.32 25.40 -7.14
C GLU A 188 -14.53 24.83 -8.33
N ASN A 189 -15.09 24.93 -9.54
CA ASN A 189 -14.50 24.39 -10.77
C ASN A 189 -14.12 22.89 -10.67
N ILE A 190 -14.95 22.08 -9.98
CA ILE A 190 -14.68 20.66 -9.72
C ILE A 190 -14.24 19.86 -10.96
N GLU A 191 -14.86 20.11 -12.12
CA GLU A 191 -14.52 19.41 -13.37
C GLU A 191 -13.13 19.78 -13.89
N GLN A 192 -12.74 21.06 -13.76
CA GLN A 192 -11.38 21.49 -14.10
C GLN A 192 -10.36 20.88 -13.14
N VAL A 193 -10.64 20.88 -11.83
CA VAL A 193 -9.76 20.28 -10.83
C VAL A 193 -9.59 18.78 -11.09
N LYS A 194 -10.68 18.06 -11.40
CA LYS A 194 -10.62 16.63 -11.77
C LYS A 194 -9.82 16.40 -13.04
N ALA A 195 -9.97 17.25 -14.06
CA ALA A 195 -9.21 17.14 -15.31
C ALA A 195 -7.70 17.37 -15.08
N GLU A 196 -7.32 18.33 -14.24
CA GLU A 196 -5.92 18.58 -13.86
C GLU A 196 -5.33 17.39 -13.08
N LEU A 197 -6.07 16.86 -12.11
CA LEU A 197 -5.66 15.67 -11.36
C LEU A 197 -5.52 14.44 -12.28
N ALA A 198 -6.44 14.23 -13.22
CA ALA A 198 -6.37 13.13 -14.19
C ALA A 198 -5.19 13.26 -15.14
N LYS A 199 -4.82 14.49 -15.53
CA LYS A 199 -3.63 14.75 -16.34
C LYS A 199 -2.35 14.43 -15.56
N GLU A 200 -2.21 14.92 -14.33
CA GLU A 200 -1.07 14.59 -13.46
C GLU A 200 -1.00 13.08 -13.19
N GLU A 201 -2.15 12.42 -12.98
CA GLU A 201 -2.24 10.97 -12.82
C GLU A 201 -1.69 10.24 -14.06
N LEU A 202 -2.13 10.62 -15.26
CA LEU A 202 -1.68 10.01 -16.51
C LEU A 202 -0.16 10.14 -16.69
N GLU A 203 0.41 11.31 -16.41
CA GLU A 203 1.86 11.53 -16.47
C GLU A 203 2.61 10.58 -15.51
N LEU A 204 2.08 10.37 -14.29
CA LEU A 204 2.68 9.46 -13.31
C LEU A 204 2.51 7.98 -13.68
N ILE A 205 1.37 7.61 -14.28
CA ILE A 205 1.13 6.27 -14.81
C ILE A 205 2.12 5.96 -15.93
N THR A 206 2.33 6.89 -16.87
CA THR A 206 3.33 6.75 -17.95
C THR A 206 4.74 6.59 -17.39
N ASN A 207 5.14 7.44 -16.44
CA ASN A 207 6.44 7.32 -15.77
C ASN A 207 6.60 5.99 -15.01
N SER A 208 5.52 5.52 -14.37
CA SER A 208 5.51 4.23 -13.68
C SER A 208 5.65 3.06 -14.65
N PHE A 209 4.91 3.08 -15.75
CA PHE A 209 5.00 2.10 -16.83
C PHE A 209 6.43 2.00 -17.36
N GLU A 210 7.02 3.12 -17.81
CA GLU A 210 8.38 3.14 -18.34
C GLU A 210 9.40 2.65 -17.31
N GLY A 211 9.25 3.09 -16.06
CA GLY A 211 10.14 2.70 -14.96
C GLY A 211 10.07 1.20 -14.67
N PHE A 212 8.88 0.62 -14.60
CA PHE A 212 8.73 -0.82 -14.39
C PHE A 212 9.20 -1.63 -15.60
N SER A 213 8.86 -1.23 -16.82
CA SER A 213 9.35 -1.89 -18.06
C SER A 213 10.88 -1.90 -18.11
N ASN A 214 11.53 -0.81 -17.73
CA ASN A 214 12.99 -0.70 -17.68
C ASN A 214 13.58 -1.56 -16.55
N ALA A 215 12.99 -1.52 -15.37
CA ALA A 215 13.42 -2.33 -14.23
C ALA A 215 13.24 -3.84 -14.48
N PHE A 216 12.20 -4.23 -15.23
CA PHE A 216 11.82 -5.63 -15.45
C PHE A 216 12.99 -6.50 -15.96
N SER A 217 13.80 -5.97 -16.87
CA SER A 217 14.94 -6.69 -17.46
C SER A 217 16.26 -6.49 -16.70
N LYS A 218 16.33 -5.56 -15.74
CA LYS A 218 17.57 -5.11 -15.11
C LYS A 218 17.64 -5.38 -13.61
N GLU A 219 16.51 -5.61 -12.97
CA GLU A 219 16.41 -5.81 -11.53
C GLU A 219 15.84 -7.18 -11.20
N MET A 220 16.25 -7.71 -10.05
CA MET A 220 15.81 -9.02 -9.58
C MET A 220 14.43 -8.96 -8.91
N PHE A 221 13.65 -10.03 -9.09
CA PHE A 221 12.42 -10.28 -8.34
C PHE A 221 12.73 -10.89 -6.96
N PRO A 222 11.91 -10.63 -5.91
CA PRO A 222 10.70 -9.81 -5.94
C PRO A 222 10.99 -8.31 -6.05
N MET A 223 10.32 -7.66 -6.99
CA MET A 223 10.49 -6.24 -7.30
C MET A 223 9.41 -5.45 -6.59
N CYS A 224 9.78 -4.54 -5.69
CA CYS A 224 8.82 -3.85 -4.83
C CYS A 224 7.83 -4.86 -4.20
N GLY A 225 8.33 -5.99 -3.70
CA GLY A 225 7.53 -7.03 -3.03
C GLY A 225 6.53 -7.76 -3.92
N MET A 226 6.59 -7.55 -5.23
CA MET A 226 5.78 -8.25 -6.22
C MET A 226 6.64 -9.30 -6.92
N ASP A 227 6.07 -10.48 -7.14
CA ASP A 227 6.68 -11.50 -7.98
C ASP A 227 6.68 -11.08 -9.46
N GLU A 228 7.41 -11.83 -10.28
CA GLU A 228 7.55 -11.54 -11.72
C GLU A 228 6.20 -11.47 -12.43
N ILE A 229 5.27 -12.37 -12.14
CA ILE A 229 3.98 -12.44 -12.83
C ILE A 229 3.10 -11.25 -12.44
N THR A 230 3.12 -10.85 -11.18
CA THR A 230 2.41 -9.68 -10.66
C THR A 230 2.93 -8.41 -11.32
N VAL A 231 4.24 -8.24 -11.44
CA VAL A 231 4.82 -7.09 -12.18
C VAL A 231 4.50 -7.17 -13.66
N THR A 232 4.53 -8.36 -14.27
CA THR A 232 4.14 -8.56 -15.68
C THR A 232 2.71 -8.08 -15.93
N TYR A 233 1.77 -8.47 -15.06
CA TYR A 233 0.38 -8.02 -15.11
C TYR A 233 0.26 -6.50 -14.91
N LEU A 234 0.94 -5.97 -13.90
CA LEU A 234 0.91 -4.54 -13.59
C LEU A 234 1.43 -3.71 -14.76
N VAL A 235 2.55 -4.10 -15.39
CA VAL A 235 3.08 -3.41 -16.58
C VAL A 235 2.07 -3.44 -17.72
N ALA A 236 1.34 -4.55 -17.90
CA ALA A 236 0.28 -4.63 -18.91
C ALA A 236 -0.82 -3.59 -18.67
N GLU A 237 -1.31 -3.47 -17.43
CA GLU A 237 -2.37 -2.51 -17.11
C GLU A 237 -1.88 -1.06 -17.19
N LEU A 238 -0.66 -0.78 -16.72
CA LEU A 238 -0.08 0.56 -16.81
C LEU A 238 0.15 0.96 -18.27
N ALA A 239 0.58 0.03 -19.13
CA ALA A 239 0.69 0.26 -20.57
C ALA A 239 -0.66 0.64 -21.17
N ARG A 240 -1.73 -0.09 -20.83
CA ARG A 240 -3.09 0.20 -21.31
C ARG A 240 -3.54 1.60 -20.89
N ARG A 241 -3.42 1.91 -19.59
CA ARG A 241 -3.81 3.23 -19.04
C ARG A 241 -2.98 4.38 -19.62
N ALA A 242 -1.74 4.12 -20.02
CA ALA A 242 -0.89 5.09 -20.71
C ALA A 242 -1.19 5.22 -22.23
N GLY A 243 -2.17 4.48 -22.77
CA GLY A 243 -2.51 4.48 -24.20
C GLY A 243 -1.60 3.60 -25.07
N ASN A 244 -0.68 2.84 -24.47
CA ASN A 244 0.25 1.94 -25.17
C ASN A 244 -0.38 0.56 -25.39
N HIS A 245 -1.46 0.49 -26.18
CA HIS A 245 -2.31 -0.70 -26.35
C HIS A 245 -1.53 -1.91 -26.90
N ASP A 246 -0.69 -1.71 -27.90
CA ASP A 246 0.16 -2.77 -28.48
C ASP A 246 1.08 -3.41 -27.44
N GLU A 247 1.71 -2.58 -26.59
CA GLU A 247 2.60 -3.07 -25.56
C GLU A 247 1.82 -3.76 -24.45
N SER A 248 0.67 -3.21 -24.06
CA SER A 248 -0.25 -3.87 -23.13
C SER A 248 -0.63 -5.27 -23.61
N GLY A 249 -1.02 -5.43 -24.88
CA GLY A 249 -1.36 -6.73 -25.46
C GLY A 249 -0.22 -7.76 -25.39
N ARG A 250 1.04 -7.31 -25.62
CA ARG A 250 2.23 -8.17 -25.46
C ARG A 250 2.42 -8.64 -24.01
N TRP A 251 2.28 -7.74 -23.04
CA TRP A 251 2.41 -8.07 -21.63
C TRP A 251 1.26 -8.96 -21.13
N VAL A 252 0.02 -8.71 -21.56
CA VAL A 252 -1.14 -9.58 -21.29
C VAL A 252 -0.87 -11.00 -21.80
N SER A 253 -0.41 -11.15 -23.04
CA SER A 253 -0.08 -12.45 -23.63
C SER A 253 0.96 -13.21 -22.80
N ARG A 254 1.97 -12.50 -22.29
CA ARG A 254 3.01 -13.07 -21.41
C ARG A 254 2.42 -13.61 -20.10
N VAL A 255 1.44 -12.93 -19.49
CA VAL A 255 0.74 -13.45 -18.29
C VAL A 255 -0.07 -14.70 -18.63
N LEU A 256 -0.87 -14.66 -19.72
CA LEU A 256 -1.78 -15.74 -20.09
C LEU A 256 -1.04 -17.05 -20.45
N THR A 257 0.09 -16.92 -21.14
CA THR A 257 0.91 -18.07 -21.58
C THR A 257 1.87 -18.58 -20.49
N SER A 258 2.07 -17.83 -19.41
CA SER A 258 2.96 -18.24 -18.34
C SER A 258 2.42 -19.46 -17.59
N ARG A 259 3.32 -20.43 -17.35
CA ARG A 259 3.06 -21.61 -16.51
C ARG A 259 3.08 -21.28 -15.01
N ASN A 260 3.74 -20.19 -14.63
CA ASN A 260 3.86 -19.73 -13.24
C ASN A 260 2.68 -18.84 -12.82
N ALA A 261 1.87 -18.39 -13.77
CA ALA A 261 0.68 -17.58 -13.50
C ALA A 261 -0.49 -18.46 -13.04
N ASN A 262 -1.03 -18.15 -11.85
CA ASN A 262 -2.25 -18.77 -11.35
C ASN A 262 -3.51 -18.27 -12.08
N GLU A 263 -4.64 -18.95 -11.88
CA GLU A 263 -5.86 -18.61 -12.62
C GLU A 263 -6.39 -17.21 -12.29
N ARG A 264 -6.25 -16.78 -11.03
CA ARG A 264 -6.71 -15.45 -10.58
C ARG A 264 -6.03 -14.31 -11.35
N ILE A 265 -4.71 -14.39 -11.56
CA ILE A 265 -4.00 -13.33 -12.32
C ILE A 265 -4.23 -13.46 -13.82
N LYS A 266 -4.48 -14.67 -14.34
CA LYS A 266 -4.89 -14.88 -15.74
C LYS A 266 -6.26 -14.29 -16.02
N GLU A 267 -7.22 -14.47 -15.12
CA GLU A 267 -8.54 -13.85 -15.21
C GLU A 267 -8.45 -12.33 -15.29
N LYS A 268 -7.70 -11.71 -14.37
CA LYS A 268 -7.39 -10.28 -14.44
C LYS A 268 -6.74 -9.86 -15.75
N ALA A 269 -5.82 -10.66 -16.30
CA ALA A 269 -5.21 -10.37 -17.60
C ALA A 269 -6.21 -10.48 -18.77
N ARG A 270 -7.21 -11.37 -18.68
CA ARG A 270 -8.32 -11.44 -19.65
C ARG A 270 -9.23 -10.21 -19.54
N GLU A 271 -9.44 -9.66 -18.34
CA GLU A 271 -10.16 -8.39 -18.15
C GLU A 271 -9.45 -7.25 -18.88
N ILE A 272 -8.13 -7.12 -18.72
CA ILE A 272 -7.33 -6.11 -19.47
C ILE A 272 -7.50 -6.32 -20.98
N LYS A 273 -7.46 -7.57 -21.46
CA LYS A 273 -7.67 -7.89 -22.87
C LYS A 273 -9.05 -7.44 -23.36
N ALA A 274 -10.09 -7.66 -22.56
CA ALA A 274 -11.45 -7.23 -22.89
C ALA A 274 -11.55 -5.70 -22.94
N LEU A 275 -10.90 -4.99 -22.02
CA LEU A 275 -10.84 -3.53 -22.01
C LEU A 275 -10.13 -2.98 -23.24
N LEU A 276 -8.97 -3.54 -23.62
CA LEU A 276 -8.25 -3.17 -24.85
C LEU A 276 -9.15 -3.25 -26.09
N ASN A 277 -9.89 -4.36 -26.24
CA ASN A 277 -10.80 -4.55 -27.38
C ASN A 277 -12.00 -3.59 -27.37
N SER A 278 -12.34 -3.00 -26.22
CA SER A 278 -13.44 -2.02 -26.10
C SER A 278 -12.97 -0.58 -26.29
N GLU A 279 -11.65 -0.35 -26.22
CA GLU A 279 -11.00 0.95 -26.38
C GLU A 279 -10.45 1.17 -27.81
N GLU A 280 -10.50 0.14 -28.66
CA GLU A 280 -10.28 0.18 -30.12
C GLU A 280 -11.54 0.64 -30.88
#